data_AF-A0A3M7C4M1-F1
#
_entry.id   AF-A0A3M7C4M1-F1
#
_cell.length_a   1.000
_cell.length_b   1.000
_cell.length_c   1.000
_cell.angle_alpha   90.00
_cell.angle_beta   90.00
_cell.angle_gamma   90.00
#
_symmetry.space_group_name_H-M   'P 1'
#
loop_
_entity.id
_entity.type
_entity.pdbx_description
1 polymer ?
#
loop_
_entity_poly.entity_id
_entity_poly.type
_entity_poly.pdbx_seq_one_letter_code
_entity_poly.pdbx_strand_id
1 'polypeptide(L)'
;MHLTTFAVASLAAVAAARSPEHVRKDHHKVHEKAKRATPDASSFFHTTPPCYGGPCRNGTIIPQTYNTSKYAVDGTAIPDVDFDIGESYAGLLPISSAPNSSELYFWFYPSANPQAEDEILIWLNGGPGCSSLEGILQENGPFLWQYGTFKPVKNPYTWVNLTNVVWIEQPAGTGFSQKRGTPAATNELEVAEQFLGFWKNFVDTFGLHNRKVYIAGESYAGYYVPYIADAMHNQTDETYYGVESILFYDPSMSYGVVQDSIPTVPFVEYWSNLFNFNDTFMEDIRGRSAKCGYDDFMDLALTFPPNGTLPTPPNVEGDQEGCDIWDDVITAAQLINPCWDVYQV
;
A
#
# COMPACT_ATOMS: atom_id res chain seq x y z
N MET A 1 -15.79 -21.04 -71.47
CA MET A 1 -15.86 -22.39 -70.89
C MET A 1 -16.77 -22.32 -69.66
N HIS A 2 -17.71 -23.25 -69.55
CA HIS A 2 -18.86 -23.34 -68.63
C HIS A 2 -18.57 -23.02 -67.14
N LEU A 3 -19.45 -22.21 -66.51
CA LEU A 3 -20.40 -22.53 -65.39
C LEU A 3 -19.71 -23.07 -64.11
N THR A 4 -19.94 -22.57 -62.89
CA THR A 4 -21.23 -22.38 -62.19
C THR A 4 -21.04 -21.56 -60.90
N THR A 5 -21.89 -20.54 -60.69
CA THR A 5 -22.73 -20.21 -59.50
C THR A 5 -22.39 -20.82 -58.12
N PHE A 6 -22.42 -20.11 -56.99
CA PHE A 6 -23.60 -19.42 -56.41
C PHE A 6 -23.19 -18.35 -55.37
N ALA A 7 -23.93 -17.25 -55.36
CA ALA A 7 -23.98 -16.27 -54.28
C ALA A 7 -24.93 -16.76 -53.16
N VAL A 8 -24.58 -16.49 -51.90
CA VAL A 8 -25.54 -16.39 -50.79
C VAL A 8 -25.30 -15.07 -50.10
N ALA A 9 -26.39 -14.33 -49.95
CA ALA A 9 -26.47 -12.96 -49.51
C ALA A 9 -26.45 -12.83 -47.98
N SER A 10 -25.88 -11.71 -47.54
CA SER A 10 -26.37 -10.84 -46.46
C SER A 10 -26.81 -11.45 -45.13
N LEU A 11 -25.99 -11.24 -44.10
CA LEU A 11 -26.47 -10.82 -42.79
C LEU A 11 -25.67 -9.58 -42.35
N ALA A 12 -26.42 -8.64 -41.81
CA ALA A 12 -26.11 -7.23 -41.69
C ALA A 12 -25.04 -6.90 -40.62
N ALA A 13 -24.26 -5.88 -40.96
CA ALA A 13 -23.73 -4.81 -40.12
C ALA A 13 -24.02 -4.86 -38.60
N VAL A 14 -22.96 -4.94 -37.80
CA VAL A 14 -22.68 -3.99 -36.72
C VAL A 14 -21.15 -3.79 -36.65
N ALA A 15 -20.61 -3.06 -37.62
CA ALA A 15 -19.28 -2.46 -37.54
C ALA A 15 -19.45 -0.94 -37.48
N ALA A 16 -20.00 -0.45 -36.37
CA ALA A 16 -20.07 0.97 -36.05
C ALA A 16 -20.35 1.14 -34.55
N ALA A 17 -19.28 1.21 -33.75
CA ALA A 17 -19.17 2.00 -32.51
C ALA A 17 -17.90 1.59 -31.75
N ARG A 18 -16.73 1.87 -32.31
CA ARG A 18 -15.56 2.16 -31.48
C ARG A 18 -15.02 3.49 -31.98
N SER A 19 -15.28 4.55 -31.21
CA SER A 19 -14.88 5.89 -31.59
C SER A 19 -13.35 5.97 -31.65
N PRO A 20 -12.76 6.75 -32.56
CA PRO A 20 -11.33 7.01 -32.62
C PRO A 20 -10.78 7.84 -31.43
N GLU A 21 -11.54 8.02 -30.35
CA GLU A 21 -11.18 8.93 -29.24
C GLU A 21 -10.13 8.36 -28.29
N HIS A 22 -9.64 7.13 -28.52
CA HIS A 22 -8.70 6.49 -27.61
C HIS A 22 -7.22 6.74 -27.93
N VAL A 23 -6.87 7.36 -29.06
CA VAL A 23 -5.45 7.61 -29.42
C VAL A 23 -5.30 8.91 -30.21
N ARG A 24 -5.63 10.05 -29.57
CA ARG A 24 -5.10 11.41 -29.85
C ARG A 24 -5.98 12.42 -29.10
N LYS A 25 -5.53 12.90 -27.95
CA LYS A 25 -6.00 14.19 -27.43
C LYS A 25 -4.91 15.22 -27.67
N ASP A 26 -5.26 16.20 -28.48
CA ASP A 26 -4.55 17.48 -28.61
C ASP A 26 -4.25 18.06 -27.22
N HIS A 27 -2.98 18.14 -26.88
CA HIS A 27 -2.48 18.81 -25.69
C HIS A 27 -2.50 20.33 -25.87
N HIS A 28 -3.67 20.96 -26.03
CA HIS A 28 -3.80 22.42 -25.89
C HIS A 28 -5.22 22.82 -25.44
N LYS A 29 -5.65 22.30 -24.30
CA LYS A 29 -6.56 23.02 -23.41
C LYS A 29 -6.04 22.84 -22.00
N VAL A 30 -5.52 23.92 -21.43
CA VAL A 30 -5.26 24.03 -19.99
C VAL A 30 -6.55 23.58 -19.32
N HIS A 31 -6.53 22.42 -18.67
CA HIS A 31 -7.63 21.98 -17.84
C HIS A 31 -7.89 23.11 -16.85
N GLU A 32 -9.05 23.76 -16.99
CA GLU A 32 -9.61 24.59 -15.94
C GLU A 32 -9.53 23.71 -14.69
N LYS A 33 -8.70 24.10 -13.71
CA LYS A 33 -8.44 23.31 -12.50
C LYS A 33 -9.78 22.80 -12.02
N ALA A 34 -10.01 21.48 -12.09
CA ALA A 34 -11.19 20.88 -11.51
C ALA A 34 -11.22 21.41 -10.08
N LYS A 35 -12.18 22.29 -9.77
CA LYS A 35 -12.40 22.72 -8.39
C LYS A 35 -12.79 21.44 -7.68
N ARG A 36 -11.84 20.83 -6.96
CA ARG A 36 -12.16 19.83 -5.95
C ARG A 36 -13.27 20.47 -5.14
N ALA A 37 -14.47 19.92 -5.23
CA ALA A 37 -15.52 20.30 -4.31
C ALA A 37 -14.94 19.97 -2.93
N THR A 38 -14.54 20.99 -2.18
CA THR A 38 -14.38 20.84 -0.73
C THR A 38 -15.73 20.33 -0.25
N PRO A 39 -15.81 19.12 0.32
CA PRO A 39 -17.04 18.68 0.95
C PRO A 39 -17.52 19.79 1.86
N ASP A 40 -18.78 20.15 1.75
CA ASP A 40 -19.37 21.14 2.64
C ASP A 40 -19.26 20.58 4.05
N ALA A 41 -18.33 21.10 4.85
CA ALA A 41 -18.13 20.66 6.22
C ALA A 41 -19.43 20.75 7.04
N SER A 42 -20.40 21.56 6.59
CA SER A 42 -21.69 21.71 7.25
C SER A 42 -22.61 20.48 7.14
N SER A 43 -22.38 19.55 6.19
CA SER A 43 -23.23 18.35 6.02
C SER A 43 -22.92 17.21 7.00
N PHE A 44 -21.87 17.33 7.81
CA PHE A 44 -21.46 16.31 8.80
C PHE A 44 -22.01 16.55 10.21
N PHE A 45 -22.75 17.64 10.45
CA PHE A 45 -23.08 18.05 11.82
C PHE A 45 -24.31 17.39 12.45
N HIS A 46 -25.01 16.45 11.79
CA HIS A 46 -26.24 15.84 12.33
C HIS A 46 -26.35 14.32 12.11
N THR A 47 -25.26 13.58 12.26
CA THR A 47 -25.32 12.11 12.41
C THR A 47 -24.65 11.71 13.72
N THR A 48 -25.40 11.02 14.58
CA THR A 48 -24.84 10.34 15.75
C THR A 48 -23.71 9.42 15.27
N PRO A 49 -22.51 9.44 15.87
CA PRO A 49 -21.45 8.51 15.51
C PRO A 49 -21.93 7.06 15.57
N PRO A 50 -21.43 6.19 14.67
CA PRO A 50 -21.81 4.78 14.68
C PRO A 50 -21.36 4.08 15.98
N CYS A 51 -21.97 2.94 16.28
CA CYS A 51 -21.62 2.08 17.41
C CYS A 51 -21.30 0.68 16.87
N TYR A 52 -20.07 0.19 17.06
CA TYR A 52 -19.67 -1.12 16.54
C TYR A 52 -19.74 -2.22 17.60
N GLY A 53 -20.13 -3.44 17.25
CA GLY A 53 -20.13 -4.56 18.19
C GLY A 53 -21.15 -4.49 19.35
N GLY A 54 -22.10 -3.54 19.33
CA GLY A 54 -23.18 -3.43 20.32
C GLY A 54 -23.73 -2.01 20.52
N PRO A 55 -24.67 -1.80 21.47
CA PRO A 55 -25.18 -0.46 21.77
C PRO A 55 -24.10 0.42 22.41
N CYS A 56 -23.93 1.65 21.91
CA CYS A 56 -23.04 2.64 22.52
C CYS A 56 -23.36 2.79 24.01
N ARG A 57 -22.35 2.55 24.85
CA ARG A 57 -22.39 2.90 26.28
C ARG A 57 -21.28 3.92 26.50
N ASN A 58 -21.59 5.01 27.19
CA ASN A 58 -20.66 6.09 27.54
C ASN A 58 -20.10 6.94 26.37
N GLY A 59 -20.70 6.88 25.18
CA GLY A 59 -20.39 7.81 24.08
C GLY A 59 -19.17 7.46 23.23
N THR A 60 -18.55 6.30 23.42
CA THR A 60 -17.50 5.76 22.53
C THR A 60 -18.11 4.91 21.40
N ILE A 61 -17.48 4.93 20.23
CA ILE A 61 -17.85 4.17 19.03
C ILE A 61 -17.64 2.67 19.27
N ILE A 62 -16.51 2.29 19.89
CA ILE A 62 -16.28 0.93 20.36
C ILE A 62 -16.80 0.79 21.80
N PRO A 63 -17.70 -0.16 22.08
CA PRO A 63 -18.18 -0.44 23.42
C PRO A 63 -17.04 -0.79 24.38
N GLN A 64 -17.02 -0.11 25.52
CA GLN A 64 -16.08 -0.39 26.60
C GLN A 64 -16.47 -1.66 27.35
N THR A 65 -15.70 -2.73 27.14
CA THR A 65 -15.85 -4.04 27.76
C THR A 65 -14.55 -4.46 28.43
N TYR A 66 -14.57 -5.57 29.18
CA TYR A 66 -13.35 -6.17 29.72
C TYR A 66 -12.28 -6.46 28.65
N ASN A 67 -12.69 -6.78 27.41
CA ASN A 67 -11.77 -7.10 26.32
C ASN A 67 -11.19 -5.85 25.65
N THR A 68 -11.96 -4.77 25.52
CA THR A 68 -11.59 -3.57 24.77
C THR A 68 -10.97 -2.48 25.65
N SER A 69 -11.46 -2.29 26.88
CA SER A 69 -11.04 -1.16 27.73
C SER A 69 -9.59 -1.21 28.17
N LYS A 70 -8.97 -2.40 28.21
CA LYS A 70 -7.54 -2.53 28.51
C LYS A 70 -6.62 -2.02 27.40
N TYR A 71 -7.15 -1.82 26.19
CA TYR A 71 -6.43 -1.26 25.06
C TYR A 71 -6.76 0.21 24.82
N ALA A 72 -7.75 0.79 25.53
CA ALA A 72 -8.16 2.17 25.32
C ALA A 72 -7.01 3.13 25.60
N VAL A 73 -6.76 4.03 24.66
CA VAL A 73 -5.73 5.06 24.76
C VAL A 73 -6.36 6.35 25.29
N ASP A 74 -5.74 6.97 26.29
CA ASP A 74 -6.10 8.33 26.71
C ASP A 74 -5.55 9.33 25.67
N GLY A 75 -6.41 9.73 24.74
CA GLY A 75 -6.05 10.64 23.65
C GLY A 75 -5.61 12.03 24.10
N THR A 76 -5.85 12.40 25.36
CA THR A 76 -5.44 13.69 25.93
C THR A 76 -4.09 13.62 26.67
N ALA A 77 -3.56 12.42 26.86
CA ALA A 77 -2.37 12.15 27.67
C ALA A 77 -1.16 11.66 26.86
N ILE A 78 -1.20 11.78 25.53
CA ILE A 78 -0.06 11.42 24.69
C ILE A 78 1.06 12.46 24.88
N PRO A 79 2.29 12.04 25.22
CA PRO A 79 3.41 12.96 25.39
C PRO A 79 3.63 13.84 24.15
N ASP A 80 3.91 15.12 24.38
CA ASP A 80 4.17 16.14 23.35
C ASP A 80 3.02 16.50 22.41
N VAL A 81 1.88 15.78 22.47
CA VAL A 81 0.66 16.09 21.74
C VAL A 81 -0.23 17.00 22.60
N ASP A 82 -0.39 18.26 22.20
CA ASP A 82 -1.16 19.27 22.96
C ASP A 82 -2.65 19.34 22.58
N PHE A 83 -3.14 18.29 21.94
CA PHE A 83 -4.53 18.14 21.52
C PHE A 83 -5.01 16.71 21.72
N ASP A 84 -6.32 16.55 21.83
CA ASP A 84 -6.96 15.24 21.85
C ASP A 84 -6.85 14.56 20.48
N ILE A 85 -6.25 13.36 20.43
CA ILE A 85 -6.16 12.51 19.24
C ILE A 85 -7.43 11.69 18.97
N GLY A 86 -8.42 11.77 19.88
CA GLY A 86 -9.69 11.08 19.78
C GLY A 86 -9.66 9.64 20.29
N GLU A 87 -10.78 8.94 20.10
CA GLU A 87 -10.94 7.55 20.50
C GLU A 87 -9.99 6.64 19.72
N SER A 88 -9.18 5.85 20.44
CA SER A 88 -8.33 4.83 19.83
C SER A 88 -7.96 3.72 20.82
N TYR A 89 -7.44 2.63 20.26
CA TYR A 89 -7.07 1.43 20.99
C TYR A 89 -5.72 0.94 20.52
N ALA A 90 -4.81 0.67 21.44
CA ALA A 90 -3.48 0.19 21.09
C ALA A 90 -2.99 -0.89 22.06
N GLY A 91 -2.18 -1.81 21.55
CA GLY A 91 -1.56 -2.84 22.38
C GLY A 91 -1.15 -4.07 21.60
N LEU A 92 -0.86 -5.13 22.35
CA LEU A 92 -0.39 -6.40 21.83
C LEU A 92 -1.52 -7.42 21.80
N LEU A 93 -1.67 -8.12 20.68
CA LEU A 93 -2.53 -9.30 20.57
C LEU A 93 -1.73 -10.49 20.05
N PRO A 94 -1.99 -11.70 20.59
CA PRO A 94 -1.26 -12.88 20.19
C PRO A 94 -1.65 -13.33 18.78
N ILE A 95 -0.71 -13.96 18.08
CA ILE A 95 -0.97 -14.58 16.78
C ILE A 95 -1.63 -15.97 16.91
N SER A 96 -1.70 -16.54 18.11
CA SER A 96 -2.32 -17.84 18.35
C SER A 96 -2.65 -18.04 19.84
N SER A 97 -3.44 -19.07 20.15
CA SER A 97 -3.76 -19.45 21.54
C SER A 97 -2.65 -20.26 22.23
N ALA A 98 -1.50 -20.48 21.56
CA ALA A 98 -0.42 -21.27 22.12
C ALA A 98 0.26 -20.54 23.30
N PRO A 99 0.77 -21.28 24.31
CA PRO A 99 1.60 -20.67 25.34
C PRO A 99 2.85 -20.07 24.70
N ASN A 100 3.29 -18.91 25.20
CA ASN A 100 4.40 -18.13 24.63
C ASN A 100 4.22 -17.78 23.14
N SER A 101 2.98 -17.60 22.66
CA SER A 101 2.73 -17.08 21.31
C SER A 101 3.37 -15.71 21.12
N SER A 102 3.87 -15.46 19.91
CA SER A 102 4.25 -14.11 19.49
C SER A 102 3.04 -13.18 19.47
N GLU A 103 3.28 -11.89 19.62
CA GLU A 103 2.21 -10.88 19.66
C GLU A 103 2.51 -9.79 18.64
N LEU A 104 1.51 -9.34 17.91
CA LEU A 104 1.62 -8.17 17.05
C LEU A 104 1.04 -6.96 17.75
N TYR A 105 1.73 -5.83 17.63
CA TYR A 105 1.27 -4.55 18.10
C TYR A 105 0.34 -3.94 17.05
N PHE A 106 -0.74 -3.36 17.53
CA PHE A 106 -1.69 -2.61 16.71
C PHE A 106 -2.01 -1.27 17.34
N TRP A 107 -2.43 -0.33 16.50
CA TRP A 107 -3.14 0.86 16.93
C TRP A 107 -4.35 1.06 16.02
N PHE A 108 -5.54 1.00 16.60
CA PHE A 108 -6.83 1.03 15.94
C PHE A 108 -7.58 2.32 16.25
N TYR A 109 -8.10 2.96 15.21
CA TYR A 109 -8.97 4.12 15.29
C TYR A 109 -10.33 3.82 14.63
N PRO A 110 -11.42 3.78 15.41
CA PRO A 110 -12.76 3.76 14.83
C PRO A 110 -13.09 5.12 14.18
N SER A 111 -13.80 5.07 13.06
CA SER A 111 -14.28 6.26 12.36
C SER A 111 -15.64 6.71 12.86
N ALA A 112 -15.82 8.01 13.01
CA ALA A 112 -17.11 8.64 13.23
C ALA A 112 -17.95 8.75 11.94
N ASN A 113 -17.41 8.35 10.78
CA ASN A 113 -18.14 8.34 9.52
C ASN A 113 -19.22 7.25 9.52
N PRO A 114 -20.52 7.59 9.47
CA PRO A 114 -21.59 6.59 9.47
C PRO A 114 -21.59 5.72 8.19
N GLN A 115 -20.93 6.15 7.12
CA GLN A 115 -20.82 5.34 5.90
C GLN A 115 -19.75 4.25 5.99
N ALA A 116 -18.88 4.30 7.00
CA ALA A 116 -17.84 3.30 7.22
C ALA A 116 -18.29 2.20 8.19
N GLU A 117 -19.59 2.10 8.48
CA GLU A 117 -20.04 1.33 9.62
C GLU A 117 -19.86 -0.19 9.49
N ASP A 118 -19.69 -0.67 8.26
CA ASP A 118 -19.59 -2.09 7.90
C ASP A 118 -18.22 -2.48 7.34
N GLU A 119 -17.21 -1.61 7.47
CA GLU A 119 -15.88 -1.82 6.89
C GLU A 119 -14.73 -1.51 7.86
N ILE A 120 -13.57 -2.09 7.56
CA ILE A 120 -12.31 -1.79 8.23
C ILE A 120 -11.16 -1.86 7.23
N LEU A 121 -10.23 -0.92 7.35
CA LEU A 121 -8.99 -0.88 6.60
C LEU A 121 -7.81 -1.26 7.49
N ILE A 122 -7.05 -2.24 7.03
CA ILE A 122 -5.74 -2.61 7.54
C ILE A 122 -4.69 -1.76 6.81
N TRP A 123 -3.77 -1.15 7.56
CA TRP A 123 -2.60 -0.46 7.00
C TRP A 123 -1.30 -1.17 7.39
N LEU A 124 -0.43 -1.42 6.41
CA LEU A 124 0.86 -2.08 6.57
C LEU A 124 1.99 -1.28 5.89
N ASN A 125 2.98 -0.84 6.66
CA ASN A 125 4.25 -0.38 6.09
C ASN A 125 5.14 -1.58 5.68
N GLY A 126 6.13 -1.32 4.82
CA GLY A 126 7.00 -2.33 4.20
C GLY A 126 8.28 -2.63 4.98
N GLY A 127 9.44 -2.38 4.36
CA GLY A 127 10.77 -2.61 4.92
C GLY A 127 11.56 -3.66 4.13
N PRO A 128 11.42 -4.97 4.41
CA PRO A 128 10.55 -5.64 5.38
C PRO A 128 10.85 -5.33 6.85
N GLY A 129 9.82 -5.28 7.71
CA GLY A 129 9.96 -5.05 9.15
C GLY A 129 10.02 -3.59 9.58
N CYS A 130 9.60 -2.65 8.71
CA CYS A 130 9.33 -1.28 9.14
C CYS A 130 8.03 -1.24 9.96
N SER A 131 7.98 -0.33 10.93
CA SER A 131 6.82 -0.17 11.81
C SER A 131 5.66 0.49 11.07
N SER A 132 4.45 -0.05 11.20
CA SER A 132 3.25 0.62 10.71
C SER A 132 2.85 1.87 11.51
N LEU A 133 3.57 2.21 12.57
CA LEU A 133 3.43 3.50 13.24
C LEU A 133 4.05 4.64 12.44
N GLU A 134 4.88 4.33 11.45
CA GLU A 134 5.27 5.26 10.40
C GLU A 134 4.02 5.84 9.71
N GLY A 135 3.08 4.98 9.27
CA GLY A 135 1.82 5.41 8.69
C GLY A 135 1.00 6.33 9.60
N ILE A 136 1.03 6.09 10.91
CA ILE A 136 0.36 6.98 11.85
C ILE A 136 1.05 8.34 11.88
N LEU A 137 2.35 8.35 12.13
CA LEU A 137 3.10 9.57 12.46
C LEU A 137 3.51 10.36 11.22
N GLN A 138 3.58 9.78 10.04
CA GLN A 138 4.21 10.42 8.89
C GLN A 138 3.32 10.44 7.65
N GLU A 139 2.19 9.74 7.65
CA GLU A 139 1.41 9.56 6.43
C GLU A 139 -0.08 9.89 6.61
N ASN A 140 -0.86 8.91 7.09
CA ASN A 140 -2.32 8.91 7.00
C ASN A 140 -3.03 8.79 8.37
N GLY A 141 -2.26 8.74 9.46
CA GLY A 141 -2.78 8.76 10.82
C GLY A 141 -3.47 10.06 11.23
N PRO A 142 -4.08 10.09 12.43
CA PRO A 142 -4.84 11.24 12.95
C PRO A 142 -3.97 12.43 13.34
N PHE A 143 -2.67 12.21 13.55
CA PHE A 143 -1.70 13.26 13.84
C PHE A 143 -0.36 12.90 13.22
N LEU A 144 0.42 13.92 12.84
CA LEU A 144 1.69 13.76 12.17
C LEU A 144 2.83 14.32 13.03
N TRP A 145 3.94 13.60 13.06
CA TRP A 145 5.23 14.02 13.54
C TRP A 145 6.28 13.79 12.44
N GLN A 146 6.35 14.74 11.51
CA GLN A 146 7.28 14.71 10.38
C GLN A 146 8.72 14.97 10.83
N TYR A 147 9.70 14.48 10.08
CA TYR A 147 11.11 14.79 10.32
C TYR A 147 11.35 16.31 10.38
N GLY A 148 12.19 16.73 11.34
CA GLY A 148 12.53 18.15 11.53
C GLY A 148 11.42 19.01 12.16
N THR A 149 10.28 18.43 12.55
CA THR A 149 9.23 19.17 13.27
C THR A 149 9.43 19.11 14.78
N PHE A 150 9.15 20.22 15.46
CA PHE A 150 9.34 20.36 16.91
C PHE A 150 8.30 19.59 17.74
N LYS A 151 7.07 19.50 17.23
CA LYS A 151 5.94 18.85 17.90
C LYS A 151 4.99 18.21 16.89
N PRO A 152 4.22 17.20 17.30
CA PRO A 152 3.13 16.66 16.53
C PRO A 152 2.09 17.71 16.14
N VAL A 153 1.45 17.52 14.99
CA VAL A 153 0.35 18.36 14.48
C VAL A 153 -0.86 17.49 14.10
N LYS A 154 -2.07 18.04 14.21
CA LYS A 154 -3.27 17.34 13.72
C LYS A 154 -3.17 17.09 12.22
N ASN A 155 -3.59 15.91 11.78
CA ASN A 155 -3.73 15.61 10.36
C ASN A 155 -5.16 15.94 9.88
N PRO A 156 -5.39 17.03 9.13
CA PRO A 156 -6.72 17.30 8.59
C PRO A 156 -7.14 16.31 7.49
N TYR A 157 -6.21 15.53 6.95
CA TYR A 157 -6.43 14.55 5.88
C TYR A 157 -6.32 13.11 6.36
N THR A 158 -6.48 12.88 7.67
CA THR A 158 -6.44 11.52 8.23
C THR A 158 -7.45 10.60 7.57
N TRP A 159 -7.05 9.36 7.34
CA TRP A 159 -7.92 8.33 6.78
C TRP A 159 -9.01 7.88 7.74
N VAL A 160 -8.86 8.16 9.04
CA VAL A 160 -9.90 7.92 10.06
C VAL A 160 -11.17 8.72 9.76
N ASN A 161 -11.08 9.83 9.01
CA ASN A 161 -12.26 10.57 8.54
C ASN A 161 -13.06 9.81 7.48
N LEU A 162 -12.43 8.85 6.80
CA LEU A 162 -13.03 8.07 5.72
C LEU A 162 -13.54 6.72 6.22
N THR A 163 -12.72 5.99 6.97
CA THR A 163 -13.01 4.61 7.36
C THR A 163 -12.37 4.23 8.69
N ASN A 164 -12.73 3.08 9.25
CA ASN A 164 -12.09 2.51 10.42
C ASN A 164 -10.69 2.02 10.03
N VAL A 165 -9.63 2.46 10.71
CA VAL A 165 -8.25 2.11 10.32
C VAL A 165 -7.51 1.46 11.46
N VAL A 166 -6.83 0.35 11.18
CA VAL A 166 -5.90 -0.31 12.09
C VAL A 166 -4.51 -0.42 11.44
N TRP A 167 -3.52 0.19 12.09
CA TRP A 167 -2.11 0.06 11.74
C TRP A 167 -1.52 -1.09 12.55
N ILE A 168 -0.84 -2.03 11.88
CA ILE A 168 -0.36 -3.26 12.51
C ILE A 168 1.13 -3.41 12.23
N GLU A 169 1.94 -3.52 13.29
CA GLU A 169 3.36 -3.80 13.17
C GLU A 169 3.58 -5.29 12.95
N GLN A 170 4.03 -5.65 11.75
CA GLN A 170 4.24 -7.04 11.36
C GLN A 170 5.48 -7.13 10.44
N PRO A 171 6.19 -8.27 10.40
CA PRO A 171 5.94 -9.51 11.16
C PRO A 171 6.35 -9.41 12.65
N ALA A 172 6.18 -10.50 13.41
CA ALA A 172 6.54 -10.54 14.83
C ALA A 172 8.02 -10.16 15.06
N GLY A 173 8.25 -9.17 15.94
CA GLY A 173 9.57 -8.56 16.18
C GLY A 173 9.74 -7.16 15.58
N THR A 174 8.80 -6.72 14.75
CA THR A 174 8.74 -5.36 14.20
C THR A 174 8.26 -4.36 15.25
N GLY A 175 9.03 -3.28 15.48
CA GLY A 175 8.64 -2.22 16.41
C GLY A 175 8.33 -2.73 17.82
N PHE A 176 7.10 -2.54 18.30
CA PHE A 176 6.63 -3.04 19.59
C PHE A 176 6.12 -4.49 19.54
N SER A 177 5.92 -5.08 18.37
CA SER A 177 5.54 -6.50 18.22
C SER A 177 6.58 -7.42 18.81
N GLN A 178 6.11 -8.44 19.53
CA GLN A 178 6.97 -9.31 20.32
C GLN A 178 7.10 -10.69 19.71
N LYS A 179 8.34 -11.08 19.40
CA LYS A 179 8.67 -12.45 19.02
C LYS A 179 8.91 -13.30 20.26
N ARG A 180 8.09 -14.33 20.46
CA ARG A 180 8.16 -15.30 21.57
C ARG A 180 7.76 -16.66 21.04
N GLY A 181 8.49 -17.72 21.41
CA GLY A 181 8.12 -19.15 21.27
C GLY A 181 7.89 -19.66 19.83
N THR A 182 7.16 -18.93 19.02
CA THR A 182 6.97 -19.05 17.58
C THR A 182 8.29 -18.84 16.83
N PRO A 183 8.62 -19.71 15.86
CA PRO A 183 9.67 -19.45 14.89
C PRO A 183 9.50 -18.08 14.21
N ALA A 184 10.62 -17.44 13.87
CA ALA A 184 10.55 -16.25 13.02
C ALA A 184 9.99 -16.64 11.66
N ALA A 185 9.13 -15.79 11.10
CA ALA A 185 8.69 -15.96 9.72
C ALA A 185 9.91 -15.81 8.80
N THR A 186 10.05 -16.73 7.85
CA THR A 186 11.15 -16.79 6.88
C THR A 186 10.70 -16.48 5.46
N ASN A 187 9.39 -16.36 5.23
CA ASN A 187 8.76 -16.04 3.95
C ASN A 187 7.35 -15.48 4.17
N GLU A 188 6.75 -14.96 3.11
CA GLU A 188 5.46 -14.26 3.11
C GLU A 188 4.28 -15.18 3.45
N LEU A 189 4.38 -16.49 3.20
CA LEU A 189 3.34 -17.46 3.58
C LEU A 189 3.29 -17.60 5.11
N GLU A 190 4.44 -17.69 5.76
CA GLU A 190 4.54 -17.72 7.23
C GLU A 190 4.10 -16.39 7.84
N VAL A 191 4.42 -15.25 7.20
CA VAL A 191 3.91 -13.94 7.61
C VAL A 191 2.38 -13.92 7.57
N ALA A 192 1.79 -14.38 6.46
CA ALA A 192 0.34 -14.42 6.31
C ALA A 192 -0.33 -15.36 7.34
N GLU A 193 0.28 -16.51 7.65
CA GLU A 193 -0.21 -17.42 8.70
C GLU A 193 -0.23 -16.75 10.08
N GLN A 194 0.85 -16.06 10.46
CA GLN A 194 0.90 -15.30 11.71
C GLN A 194 -0.18 -14.21 11.74
N PHE A 195 -0.38 -13.52 10.60
CA PHE A 195 -1.36 -12.46 10.47
C PHE A 195 -2.80 -12.96 10.62
N LEU A 196 -3.15 -14.12 10.04
CA LEU A 196 -4.49 -14.71 10.17
C LEU A 196 -4.90 -14.91 11.62
N GLY A 197 -3.99 -15.49 12.42
CA GLY A 197 -4.27 -15.75 13.82
C GLY A 197 -4.36 -14.48 14.67
N PHE A 198 -3.52 -13.47 14.39
CA PHE A 198 -3.67 -12.14 14.99
C PHE A 198 -5.02 -11.51 14.61
N TRP A 199 -5.38 -11.52 13.33
CA TRP A 199 -6.59 -10.87 12.82
C TRP A 199 -7.85 -11.46 13.44
N LYS A 200 -7.91 -12.79 13.56
CA LYS A 200 -9.00 -13.46 14.25
C LYS A 200 -9.18 -12.95 15.69
N ASN A 201 -8.07 -12.88 16.43
CA ASN A 201 -8.08 -12.38 17.82
C ASN A 201 -8.46 -10.89 17.90
N PHE A 202 -8.05 -10.10 16.91
CA PHE A 202 -8.43 -8.69 16.81
C PHE A 202 -9.95 -8.54 16.59
N VAL A 203 -10.51 -9.25 15.61
CA VAL A 203 -11.95 -9.27 15.32
C VAL A 203 -12.76 -9.69 16.55
N ASP A 204 -12.34 -10.75 17.25
CA ASP A 204 -13.01 -11.20 18.48
C ASP A 204 -12.90 -10.18 19.62
N THR A 205 -11.74 -9.53 19.77
CA THR A 205 -11.49 -8.54 20.82
C THR A 205 -12.40 -7.33 20.68
N PHE A 206 -12.57 -6.83 19.45
CA PHE A 206 -13.30 -5.61 19.16
C PHE A 206 -14.74 -5.84 18.67
N GLY A 207 -15.18 -7.09 18.54
CA GLY A 207 -16.53 -7.43 18.07
C GLY A 207 -16.79 -6.96 16.64
N LEU A 208 -15.76 -7.05 15.78
CA LEU A 208 -15.77 -6.55 14.40
C LEU A 208 -16.05 -7.68 13.40
N HIS A 209 -16.94 -8.60 13.76
CA HIS A 209 -17.35 -9.69 12.89
C HIS A 209 -18.19 -9.18 11.71
N ASN A 210 -18.12 -9.86 10.57
CA ASN A 210 -18.88 -9.56 9.34
C ASN A 210 -18.59 -8.15 8.78
N ARG A 211 -17.33 -7.72 8.80
CA ARG A 211 -16.88 -6.48 8.18
C ARG A 211 -16.31 -6.75 6.81
N LYS A 212 -16.52 -5.81 5.88
CA LYS A 212 -15.71 -5.70 4.66
C LYS A 212 -14.30 -5.30 5.07
N VAL A 213 -13.31 -6.11 4.72
CA VAL A 213 -11.91 -5.87 5.04
C VAL A 213 -11.20 -5.34 3.81
N TYR A 214 -10.61 -4.16 3.94
CA TYR A 214 -9.69 -3.59 2.97
C TYR A 214 -8.28 -3.72 3.49
N ILE A 215 -7.33 -4.11 2.63
CA ILE A 215 -5.92 -4.22 3.01
C ILE A 215 -5.11 -3.24 2.18
N ALA A 216 -4.53 -2.26 2.85
CA ALA A 216 -3.69 -1.24 2.26
C ALA A 216 -2.24 -1.34 2.78
N GLY A 217 -1.27 -0.95 1.96
CA GLY A 217 0.11 -0.83 2.43
C GLY A 217 1.04 -0.16 1.44
N GLU A 218 2.31 -0.03 1.81
CA GLU A 218 3.33 0.58 0.96
C GLU A 218 4.66 -0.18 0.92
N SER A 219 5.47 0.08 -0.12
CA SER A 219 6.81 -0.48 -0.26
C SER A 219 6.78 -2.02 -0.28
N TYR A 220 7.54 -2.72 0.58
CA TYR A 220 7.53 -4.18 0.69
C TYR A 220 6.13 -4.75 1.07
N ALA A 221 5.18 -3.92 1.49
CA ALA A 221 3.80 -4.36 1.61
C ALA A 221 3.17 -4.77 0.27
N GLY A 222 3.79 -4.47 -0.87
CA GLY A 222 3.50 -5.10 -2.16
C GLY A 222 3.61 -6.62 -2.15
N TYR A 223 4.41 -7.20 -1.23
CA TYR A 223 4.40 -8.63 -0.91
C TYR A 223 3.43 -8.96 0.24
N TYR A 224 3.41 -8.19 1.32
CA TYR A 224 2.56 -8.51 2.48
C TYR A 224 1.07 -8.51 2.14
N VAL A 225 0.58 -7.45 1.48
CA VAL A 225 -0.83 -7.25 1.19
C VAL A 225 -1.43 -8.41 0.39
N PRO A 226 -0.90 -8.81 -0.79
CA PRO A 226 -1.48 -9.90 -1.55
C PRO A 226 -1.38 -11.26 -0.87
N TYR A 227 -0.27 -11.55 -0.15
CA TYR A 227 -0.13 -12.84 0.55
C TYR A 227 -1.09 -12.95 1.74
N ILE A 228 -1.26 -11.87 2.51
CA ILE A 228 -2.24 -11.81 3.60
C ILE A 228 -3.67 -11.90 3.02
N ALA A 229 -3.96 -11.13 1.96
CA ALA A 229 -5.27 -11.14 1.31
C ALA A 229 -5.63 -12.53 0.77
N ASP A 230 -4.70 -13.22 0.10
CA ASP A 230 -4.90 -14.58 -0.39
C ASP A 230 -5.14 -15.56 0.77
N ALA A 231 -4.34 -15.48 1.83
CA ALA A 231 -4.50 -16.34 3.01
C ALA A 231 -5.85 -16.12 3.71
N MET A 232 -6.34 -14.88 3.76
CA MET A 232 -7.67 -14.52 4.29
C MET A 232 -8.79 -14.96 3.37
N HIS A 233 -8.66 -14.73 2.06
CA HIS A 233 -9.64 -15.13 1.05
C HIS A 233 -9.83 -16.64 0.98
N ASN A 234 -8.77 -17.41 1.22
CA ASN A 234 -8.81 -18.87 1.28
C ASN A 234 -9.43 -19.42 2.58
N GLN A 235 -9.80 -18.57 3.56
CA GLN A 235 -10.57 -18.99 4.72
C GLN A 235 -12.05 -19.12 4.40
N THR A 236 -12.69 -20.18 4.88
CA THR A 236 -14.14 -20.41 4.64
C THR A 236 -15.05 -19.56 5.54
N ASP A 237 -14.49 -18.87 6.54
CA ASP A 237 -15.24 -18.13 7.56
C ASP A 237 -15.17 -16.61 7.30
N GLU A 238 -16.04 -16.14 6.41
CA GLU A 238 -16.18 -14.72 6.05
C GLU A 238 -16.59 -13.84 7.24
N THR A 239 -17.06 -14.44 8.35
CA THR A 239 -17.32 -13.74 9.62
C THR A 239 -16.08 -13.00 10.12
N TYR A 240 -14.89 -13.51 9.81
CA TYR A 240 -13.61 -12.90 10.20
C TYR A 240 -12.85 -12.33 9.00
N TYR A 241 -12.92 -12.99 7.85
CA TYR A 241 -11.96 -12.78 6.75
C TYR A 241 -12.61 -12.27 5.44
N GLY A 242 -13.68 -11.50 5.55
CA GLY A 242 -14.40 -10.92 4.40
C GLY A 242 -13.60 -9.84 3.64
N VAL A 243 -12.51 -10.23 2.96
CA VAL A 243 -11.67 -9.34 2.14
C VAL A 243 -12.45 -8.85 0.92
N GLU A 244 -12.58 -7.53 0.80
CA GLU A 244 -13.31 -6.88 -0.29
C GLU A 244 -12.35 -6.35 -1.36
N SER A 245 -11.24 -5.72 -0.96
CA SER A 245 -10.25 -5.19 -1.90
C SER A 245 -8.89 -4.97 -1.26
N ILE A 246 -7.89 -4.81 -2.13
CA ILE A 246 -6.52 -4.47 -1.74
C ILE A 246 -6.07 -3.19 -2.43
N LEU A 247 -5.18 -2.46 -1.77
CA LEU A 247 -4.56 -1.25 -2.28
C LEU A 247 -3.10 -1.25 -1.86
N PHE A 248 -2.19 -0.79 -2.72
CA PHE A 248 -0.81 -0.61 -2.30
C PHE A 248 -0.15 0.53 -3.05
N TYR A 249 0.72 1.25 -2.34
CA TYR A 249 1.43 2.43 -2.80
C TYR A 249 2.90 2.09 -3.01
N ASP A 250 3.42 2.44 -4.17
CA ASP A 250 4.81 2.20 -4.59
C ASP A 250 5.34 0.81 -4.16
N PRO A 251 4.64 -0.27 -4.58
CA PRO A 251 4.84 -1.62 -4.05
C PRO A 251 6.12 -2.27 -4.59
N SER A 252 6.75 -3.11 -3.77
CA SER A 252 7.60 -4.19 -4.27
C SER A 252 6.72 -5.35 -4.74
N MET A 253 6.71 -5.65 -6.04
CA MET A 253 5.79 -6.62 -6.64
C MET A 253 6.46 -7.60 -7.61
N SER A 254 7.76 -7.46 -7.86
CA SER A 254 8.51 -8.31 -8.78
C SER A 254 9.97 -8.47 -8.34
N TYR A 255 10.79 -9.04 -9.22
CA TYR A 255 12.24 -9.07 -9.05
C TYR A 255 12.77 -7.63 -8.88
N GLY A 256 13.71 -7.42 -7.95
CA GLY A 256 14.32 -6.11 -7.70
C GLY A 256 14.88 -5.49 -8.99
N VAL A 257 15.59 -6.28 -9.79
CA VAL A 257 16.16 -5.84 -11.08
C VAL A 257 15.13 -5.26 -12.06
N VAL A 258 13.88 -5.70 -12.02
CA VAL A 258 12.78 -5.18 -12.89
C VAL A 258 12.27 -3.83 -12.40
N GLN A 259 12.34 -3.60 -11.09
CA GLN A 259 11.84 -2.39 -10.45
C GLN A 259 12.93 -1.32 -10.32
N ASP A 260 14.20 -1.74 -10.33
CA ASP A 260 15.34 -0.87 -10.05
C ASP A 260 16.25 -0.73 -11.30
N SER A 261 17.20 -1.65 -11.51
CA SER A 261 18.28 -1.49 -12.51
C SER A 261 17.82 -1.45 -13.97
N ILE A 262 16.83 -2.26 -14.37
CA ILE A 262 16.33 -2.30 -15.76
C ILE A 262 15.76 -0.93 -16.20
N PRO A 263 14.85 -0.29 -15.43
CA PRO A 263 14.31 1.02 -15.82
C PRO A 263 15.25 2.20 -15.52
N THR A 264 16.40 1.99 -14.85
CA THR A 264 17.24 3.09 -14.34
C THR A 264 17.73 4.03 -15.44
N VAL A 265 18.34 3.52 -16.52
CA VAL A 265 18.90 4.37 -17.57
C VAL A 265 17.83 5.23 -18.27
N PRO A 266 16.71 4.66 -18.79
CA PRO A 266 15.69 5.50 -19.42
C PRO A 266 15.05 6.49 -18.44
N PHE A 267 14.94 6.15 -17.15
CA PHE A 267 14.46 7.07 -16.12
C PHE A 267 15.40 8.27 -15.93
N VAL A 268 16.71 8.02 -15.79
CA VAL A 268 17.74 9.07 -15.64
C VAL A 268 17.80 9.95 -16.88
N GLU A 269 17.68 9.39 -18.08
CA GLU A 269 17.68 10.17 -19.32
C GLU A 269 16.47 11.09 -19.42
N TYR A 270 15.28 10.58 -19.10
CA TYR A 270 14.06 11.38 -19.08
C TYR A 270 14.17 12.55 -18.09
N TRP A 271 14.75 12.30 -16.92
CA TRP A 271 14.98 13.30 -15.87
C TRP A 271 16.39 13.90 -15.89
N SER A 272 17.06 13.92 -17.05
CA SER A 272 18.47 14.33 -17.18
C SER A 272 18.75 15.74 -16.64
N ASN A 273 17.80 16.66 -16.77
CA ASN A 273 17.94 18.02 -16.20
C ASN A 273 17.95 18.05 -14.68
N LEU A 274 17.33 17.06 -14.01
CA LEU A 274 17.29 16.96 -12.55
C LEU A 274 18.56 16.28 -12.03
N PHE A 275 18.97 15.18 -12.66
CA PHE A 275 20.17 14.45 -12.27
C PHE A 275 21.46 15.22 -12.64
N ASN A 276 21.46 15.87 -13.80
CA ASN A 276 22.57 16.69 -14.31
C ASN A 276 23.94 15.95 -14.27
N PHE A 277 23.92 14.66 -14.58
CA PHE A 277 25.13 13.85 -14.70
C PHE A 277 25.96 14.28 -15.91
N ASN A 278 27.28 14.09 -15.82
CA ASN A 278 28.17 14.38 -16.94
C ASN A 278 28.08 13.31 -18.05
N ASP A 279 28.50 13.68 -19.25
CA ASP A 279 28.41 12.82 -20.44
C ASP A 279 29.15 11.48 -20.24
N THR A 280 30.30 11.49 -19.56
CA THR A 280 31.10 10.28 -19.33
C THR A 280 30.37 9.27 -18.46
N PHE A 281 29.68 9.73 -17.40
CA PHE A 281 28.87 8.86 -16.55
C PHE A 281 27.66 8.32 -17.31
N MET A 282 26.98 9.17 -18.09
CA MET A 282 25.85 8.76 -18.92
C MET A 282 26.25 7.73 -19.98
N GLU A 283 27.42 7.88 -20.61
CA GLU A 283 27.96 6.90 -21.55
C GLU A 283 28.30 5.55 -20.87
N ASP A 284 28.85 5.58 -19.65
CA ASP A 284 29.14 4.36 -18.88
C ASP A 284 27.88 3.57 -18.54
N ILE A 285 26.87 4.20 -17.93
CA ILE A 285 25.64 3.50 -17.52
C ILE A 285 24.85 2.98 -18.72
N ARG A 286 24.85 3.68 -19.87
CA ARG A 286 24.27 3.17 -21.12
C ARG A 286 24.99 1.92 -21.61
N GLY A 287 26.32 1.98 -21.67
CA GLY A 287 27.13 0.84 -22.12
C GLY A 287 26.93 -0.38 -21.24
N ARG A 288 26.80 -0.18 -19.92
CA ARG A 288 26.51 -1.24 -18.95
C ARG A 288 25.09 -1.77 -19.11
N SER A 289 24.08 -0.91 -19.24
CA SER A 289 22.67 -1.32 -19.44
C SER A 289 22.50 -2.25 -20.64
N ALA A 290 23.07 -1.85 -21.79
CA ALA A 290 23.10 -2.68 -23.00
C ALA A 290 23.82 -4.02 -22.76
N LYS A 291 24.99 -4.00 -22.12
CA LYS A 291 25.78 -5.22 -21.84
C LYS A 291 25.07 -6.16 -20.86
N CYS A 292 24.32 -5.62 -19.91
CA CYS A 292 23.54 -6.37 -18.93
C CYS A 292 22.22 -6.91 -19.52
N GLY A 293 21.88 -6.56 -20.76
CA GLY A 293 20.64 -6.98 -21.42
C GLY A 293 19.40 -6.27 -20.91
N TYR A 294 19.56 -5.15 -20.19
CA TYR A 294 18.46 -4.37 -19.64
C TYR A 294 17.67 -3.66 -20.75
N ASP A 295 18.37 -3.13 -21.74
CA ASP A 295 17.76 -2.48 -22.91
C ASP A 295 16.88 -3.47 -23.70
N ASP A 296 17.42 -4.67 -24.00
CA ASP A 296 16.70 -5.72 -24.71
C ASP A 296 15.46 -6.21 -23.93
N PHE A 297 15.58 -6.32 -22.59
CA PHE A 297 14.45 -6.69 -21.74
C PHE A 297 13.37 -5.60 -21.75
N MET A 298 13.77 -4.32 -21.70
CA MET A 298 12.85 -3.20 -21.73
C MET A 298 12.10 -3.11 -23.07
N ASP A 299 12.81 -3.27 -24.19
CA ASP A 299 12.21 -3.30 -25.53
C ASP A 299 11.19 -4.43 -25.67
N LEU A 300 11.51 -5.61 -25.14
CA LEU A 300 10.58 -6.74 -25.08
C LEU A 300 9.37 -6.42 -24.20
N ALA A 301 9.60 -5.90 -22.99
CA ALA A 301 8.56 -5.68 -21.98
C ALA A 301 7.60 -4.54 -22.34
N LEU A 302 8.07 -3.53 -23.07
CA LEU A 302 7.25 -2.40 -23.53
C LEU A 302 6.56 -2.63 -24.88
N THR A 303 6.71 -3.80 -25.50
CA THR A 303 6.03 -4.13 -26.76
C THR A 303 4.55 -4.47 -26.53
N PHE A 304 3.64 -3.72 -27.16
CA PHE A 304 2.20 -3.98 -27.14
C PHE A 304 1.64 -4.35 -28.53
N PRO A 305 0.76 -5.38 -28.64
CA PRO A 305 0.28 -6.26 -27.57
C PRO A 305 1.39 -7.20 -27.07
N PRO A 306 1.35 -7.63 -25.79
CA PRO A 306 2.35 -8.53 -25.25
C PRO A 306 2.31 -9.88 -25.97
N ASN A 307 3.48 -10.42 -26.30
CA ASN A 307 3.61 -11.70 -27.02
C ASN A 307 3.46 -12.93 -26.10
N GLY A 308 3.31 -12.74 -24.80
CA GLY A 308 3.21 -13.79 -23.79
C GLY A 308 3.57 -13.28 -22.40
N THR A 309 3.85 -14.20 -21.47
CA THR A 309 4.48 -13.87 -20.20
C THR A 309 5.89 -13.36 -20.42
N LEU A 310 6.30 -12.35 -19.66
CA LEU A 310 7.69 -11.89 -19.69
C LEU A 310 8.63 -13.05 -19.29
N PRO A 311 9.80 -13.16 -19.94
CA PRO A 311 10.80 -14.13 -19.53
C PRO A 311 11.40 -13.74 -18.17
N THR A 312 12.17 -14.65 -17.58
CA THR A 312 13.04 -14.32 -16.44
C THR A 312 13.94 -13.13 -16.82
N PRO A 313 13.99 -12.06 -16.01
CA PRO A 313 14.81 -10.90 -16.33
C PRO A 313 16.30 -11.23 -16.24
N PRO A 314 17.17 -10.50 -16.96
CA PRO A 314 18.61 -10.62 -16.76
C PRO A 314 19.01 -10.21 -15.34
N ASN A 315 20.09 -10.80 -14.81
CA ASN A 315 20.65 -10.48 -13.50
C ASN A 315 19.63 -10.52 -12.34
N VAL A 316 18.77 -11.56 -12.29
CA VAL A 316 17.75 -11.71 -11.22
C VAL A 316 18.35 -11.71 -9.82
N GLU A 317 19.48 -12.40 -9.66
CA GLU A 317 20.15 -12.55 -8.37
C GLU A 317 20.92 -11.29 -7.96
N GLY A 318 21.06 -10.30 -8.87
CA GLY A 318 21.80 -9.07 -8.61
C GLY A 318 23.31 -9.25 -8.44
N ASP A 319 23.87 -10.41 -8.82
CA ASP A 319 25.28 -10.78 -8.58
C ASP A 319 26.21 -10.53 -9.77
N GLN A 320 25.68 -10.08 -10.91
CA GLN A 320 26.48 -9.80 -12.09
C GLN A 320 27.29 -8.50 -11.92
N GLU A 321 28.62 -8.64 -11.94
CA GLU A 321 29.56 -7.53 -11.82
C GLU A 321 29.29 -6.45 -12.88
N GLY A 322 29.14 -5.20 -12.42
CA GLY A 322 28.88 -4.04 -13.27
C GLY A 322 27.44 -3.91 -13.75
N CYS A 323 26.48 -4.66 -13.20
CA CYS A 323 25.05 -4.51 -13.54
C CYS A 323 24.20 -3.86 -12.45
N ASP A 324 24.81 -3.47 -11.34
CA ASP A 324 24.15 -2.66 -10.31
C ASP A 324 24.16 -1.17 -10.71
N ILE A 325 23.30 -0.82 -11.68
CA ILE A 325 23.25 0.54 -12.25
C ILE A 325 22.44 1.47 -11.34
N TRP A 326 21.43 0.94 -10.64
CA TRP A 326 20.61 1.70 -9.72
C TRP A 326 21.44 2.32 -8.60
N ASP A 327 22.18 1.51 -7.84
CA ASP A 327 22.95 2.01 -6.70
C ASP A 327 24.03 3.02 -7.11
N ASP A 328 24.65 2.81 -8.27
CA ASP A 328 25.61 3.76 -8.85
C ASP A 328 24.96 5.11 -9.19
N VAL A 329 23.75 5.10 -9.76
CA VAL A 329 22.98 6.31 -10.08
C VAL A 329 22.56 7.05 -8.81
N ILE A 330 22.05 6.33 -7.80
CA ILE A 330 21.64 6.92 -6.52
C ILE A 330 22.84 7.57 -5.83
N THR A 331 23.97 6.85 -5.79
CA THR A 331 25.21 7.36 -5.21
C THR A 331 25.69 8.61 -5.95
N ALA A 332 25.69 8.59 -7.29
CA ALA A 332 26.06 9.75 -8.08
C ALA A 332 25.13 10.95 -7.85
N ALA A 333 23.81 10.73 -7.75
CA ALA A 333 22.83 11.77 -7.49
C ALA A 333 23.08 12.45 -6.13
N GLN A 334 23.33 11.66 -5.09
CA GLN A 334 23.63 12.15 -3.75
C GLN A 334 24.98 12.89 -3.67
N LEU A 335 25.99 12.46 -4.43
CA LEU A 335 27.28 13.16 -4.51
C LEU A 335 27.16 14.56 -5.12
N ILE A 336 26.27 14.72 -6.11
CA ILE A 336 26.01 16.01 -6.75
C ILE A 336 25.10 16.88 -5.88
N ASN A 337 24.05 16.29 -5.33
CA ASN A 337 23.09 16.95 -4.47
C ASN A 337 22.85 16.11 -3.20
N PRO A 338 23.49 16.45 -2.07
CA PRO A 338 23.28 15.76 -0.80
C PRO A 338 21.85 15.85 -0.24
N CYS A 339 21.01 16.74 -0.80
CA CYS A 339 19.58 16.85 -0.47
C CYS A 339 18.69 16.12 -1.47
N TRP A 340 19.26 15.34 -2.40
CA TRP A 340 18.49 14.54 -3.33
C TRP A 340 17.74 13.44 -2.59
N ASP A 341 16.47 13.25 -2.95
CA ASP A 341 15.56 12.29 -2.35
C ASP A 341 14.86 11.54 -3.49
N VAL A 342 15.05 10.22 -3.53
CA VAL A 342 14.47 9.34 -4.55
C VAL A 342 12.95 9.41 -4.57
N TYR A 343 12.34 9.71 -3.43
CA TYR A 343 10.89 9.78 -3.27
C TYR A 343 10.28 11.12 -3.73
N GLN A 344 11.10 12.06 -4.22
CA GLN A 344 10.68 13.39 -4.66
C GLN A 344 10.90 13.65 -6.18
N VAL A 345 11.32 12.62 -6.94
CA VAL A 345 11.64 12.73 -8.38
C VAL A 345 10.47 12.37 -9.28
#